data_AF-R4LAV2-F1
#
_entry.id   AF-R4LAV2-F1
#
_cell.length_a   1.000
_cell.length_b   1.000
_cell.length_c   1.000
_cell.angle_alpha   90.00
_cell.angle_beta   90.00
_cell.angle_gamma   90.00
#
_symmetry.space_group_name_H-M   'P 1'
#
loop_
_entity.id
_entity.type
_entity.pdbx_description
1 polymer ?
#
loop_
_entity_poly.entity_id
_entity_poly.type
_entity_poly.pdbx_seq_one_letter_code
_entity_poly.pdbx_strand_id
1 'polypeptide(L)'
;MSDQLEELFTGLRTDTLPQVQPPGVDAARTTVRRRRTTRHAAAATALVAAVGGTAVIGWTGRGGQHENRPADRSAHRAVAGLGDRTAGGLVGESLPATFTDVQAGGYTLAVACAGRGVLTVRLELRREAANPQDLGGQVVSCAADPQPASIMVRVPAPGVLSASINGDDQARDGASYAMALRHDEESDPSTQASQETVWNTSRAIDLLTGSSSAEVQSITTEEGSQILTTAAGEGEYLLRTACAGPGAVSFKMETLPARNGKPDAIGETLIEETIDCIDVDPHADGGLTTVWLPAHSGYVVTVTPDEAARNRAGVAWVLEPQ
;
A
#
# COMPACT_ATOMS: atom_id res chain seq x y z
N MET A 1 26.74 -35.31 -12.73
CA MET A 1 26.09 -34.09 -13.25
C MET A 1 26.29 -32.87 -12.33
N SER A 2 27.02 -33.00 -11.21
CA SER A 2 27.42 -31.90 -10.31
C SER A 2 28.42 -30.91 -10.92
N ASP A 3 29.24 -31.37 -11.85
CA ASP A 3 30.45 -30.64 -12.26
C ASP A 3 30.15 -29.41 -13.13
N GLN A 4 29.00 -29.37 -13.82
CA GLN A 4 28.58 -28.20 -14.62
C GLN A 4 28.10 -27.02 -13.77
N LEU A 5 27.53 -27.28 -12.58
CA LEU A 5 27.08 -26.21 -11.69
C LEU A 5 28.26 -25.53 -11.00
N GLU A 6 29.28 -26.31 -10.64
CA GLU A 6 30.49 -25.80 -9.98
C GLU A 6 31.31 -24.87 -10.91
N GLU A 7 31.32 -25.16 -12.22
CA GLU A 7 31.98 -24.34 -13.24
C GLU A 7 31.26 -22.98 -13.43
N LEU A 8 29.92 -22.97 -13.39
CA LEU A 8 29.11 -21.74 -13.49
C LEU A 8 29.28 -20.82 -12.28
N PHE A 9 29.32 -21.36 -11.06
CA PHE A 9 29.53 -20.55 -9.86
C PHE A 9 30.95 -19.99 -9.78
N THR A 10 31.94 -20.71 -10.28
CA THR A 10 33.33 -20.25 -10.31
C THR A 10 33.53 -19.10 -11.29
N GLY A 11 32.85 -19.14 -12.46
CA GLY A 11 32.83 -18.03 -13.41
C GLY A 11 32.18 -16.76 -12.83
N LEU A 12 31.00 -16.89 -12.23
CA LEU A 12 30.25 -15.76 -11.64
C LEU A 12 31.02 -15.04 -10.52
N ARG A 13 31.75 -15.78 -9.68
CA ARG A 13 32.56 -15.17 -8.60
C ARG A 13 33.73 -14.35 -9.11
N THR A 14 34.31 -14.76 -10.24
CA THR A 14 35.49 -14.10 -10.80
C THR A 14 35.12 -12.81 -11.52
N ASP A 15 33.95 -12.77 -12.16
CA ASP A 15 33.53 -11.62 -12.98
C ASP A 15 32.76 -10.52 -12.21
N THR A 16 32.07 -10.86 -11.10
CA THR A 16 31.16 -9.90 -10.43
C THR A 16 31.78 -9.12 -9.26
N LEU A 17 32.86 -9.63 -8.65
CA LEU A 17 33.48 -8.98 -7.48
C LEU A 17 34.22 -7.64 -7.74
N PRO A 18 34.74 -7.29 -8.94
CA PRO A 18 35.50 -6.05 -9.08
C PRO A 18 34.69 -4.75 -9.23
N GLN A 19 33.35 -4.80 -9.38
CA GLN A 19 32.56 -3.62 -9.79
C GLN A 19 31.78 -2.91 -8.68
N VAL A 20 31.78 -3.39 -7.44
CA VAL A 20 31.12 -2.67 -6.34
C VAL A 20 32.08 -1.62 -5.78
N GLN A 21 32.05 -0.42 -6.36
CA GLN A 21 32.75 0.74 -5.82
C GLN A 21 31.93 1.30 -4.65
N PRO A 22 32.42 1.24 -3.41
CA PRO A 22 31.68 1.79 -2.27
C PRO A 22 31.48 3.29 -2.46
N PRO A 23 30.31 3.84 -2.13
CA PRO A 23 30.05 5.27 -2.26
C PRO A 23 31.09 6.06 -1.46
N GLY A 24 31.70 7.05 -2.11
CA GLY A 24 32.73 7.88 -1.50
C GLY A 24 32.22 8.61 -0.25
N VAL A 25 33.15 9.00 0.62
CA VAL A 25 32.88 9.67 1.90
C VAL A 25 31.99 10.92 1.75
N ASP A 26 32.02 11.58 0.59
CA ASP A 26 31.19 12.76 0.30
C ASP A 26 29.71 12.43 0.09
N ALA A 27 29.40 11.25 -0.48
CA ALA A 27 28.02 10.76 -0.59
C ALA A 27 27.45 10.43 0.81
N ALA A 28 28.26 9.85 1.70
CA ALA A 28 27.85 9.62 3.08
C ALA A 28 27.60 10.92 3.86
N ARG A 29 28.44 11.95 3.66
CA ARG A 29 28.30 13.25 4.33
C ARG A 29 27.07 14.03 3.89
N THR A 30 26.70 13.97 2.61
CA THR A 30 25.50 14.65 2.09
C THR A 30 24.21 14.07 2.67
N THR A 31 24.13 12.74 2.84
CA THR A 31 22.97 12.06 3.44
C THR A 31 22.75 12.47 4.90
N VAL A 32 23.82 12.59 5.70
CA VAL A 32 23.71 13.01 7.11
C VAL A 32 23.29 14.48 7.23
N ARG A 33 23.81 15.37 6.37
CA ARG A 33 23.48 16.80 6.41
C ARG A 33 21.99 17.05 6.11
N ARG A 34 21.41 16.33 5.14
CA ARG A 34 19.99 16.43 4.77
C ARG A 34 19.06 15.97 5.90
N ARG A 35 19.48 14.98 6.70
CA ARG A 35 18.69 14.44 7.82
C ARG A 35 18.66 15.35 9.06
N ARG A 36 19.67 16.23 9.23
CA ARG A 36 19.69 17.22 10.33
C ARG A 36 18.83 18.44 10.03
N THR A 37 18.77 18.89 8.78
CA THR A 37 17.97 20.07 8.41
C THR A 37 16.47 19.82 8.49
N THR A 38 16.00 18.59 8.22
CA THR A 38 14.57 18.24 8.32
C THR A 38 14.05 18.21 9.76
N ARG A 39 14.90 17.95 10.76
CA ARG A 39 14.48 17.92 12.17
C ARG A 39 14.18 19.29 12.77
N HIS A 40 14.74 20.38 12.23
CA HIS A 40 14.50 21.72 12.77
C HIS A 40 13.25 22.41 12.18
N ALA A 41 12.78 21.99 11.00
CA ALA A 41 11.59 22.57 10.38
C ALA A 41 10.28 22.18 11.10
N ALA A 42 10.23 21.01 11.76
CA ALA A 42 9.04 20.52 12.44
C ALA A 42 8.66 21.30 13.71
N ALA A 43 9.59 22.08 14.31
CA ALA A 43 9.32 22.81 15.54
C ALA A 43 8.67 24.19 15.32
N ALA A 44 8.70 24.73 14.10
CA ALA A 44 8.20 26.08 13.81
C ALA A 44 6.70 26.15 13.50
N THR A 45 6.07 25.03 13.09
CA THR A 45 4.66 24.99 12.69
C THR A 45 3.67 24.93 13.86
N ALA A 46 4.12 24.65 15.08
CA ALA A 46 3.24 24.49 16.24
C ALA A 46 2.75 25.83 16.86
N LEU A 47 3.39 26.96 16.55
CA LEU A 47 3.09 28.25 17.21
C LEU A 47 2.02 29.11 16.51
N VAL A 48 1.62 28.79 15.27
CA VAL A 48 0.67 29.63 14.50
C VAL A 48 -0.79 29.25 14.74
N ALA A 49 -1.08 28.08 15.32
CA ALA A 49 -2.45 27.58 15.49
C ALA A 49 -3.24 28.23 16.65
N ALA A 50 -2.61 29.01 17.54
CA ALA A 50 -3.24 29.41 18.81
C ALA A 50 -3.95 30.79 18.81
N VAL A 51 -3.85 31.63 17.77
CA VAL A 51 -4.32 33.03 17.84
C VAL A 51 -5.36 33.42 16.77
N GLY A 52 -5.66 32.56 15.79
CA GLY A 52 -6.46 32.94 14.60
C GLY A 52 -7.94 32.55 14.62
N GLY A 53 -8.65 32.69 15.75
CA GLY A 53 -10.08 32.38 15.82
C GLY A 53 -10.95 33.63 15.83
N THR A 54 -11.39 34.12 14.66
CA THR A 54 -12.69 34.80 14.42
C THR A 54 -12.82 35.32 12.97
N ALA A 55 -13.97 35.03 12.36
CA ALA A 55 -14.56 35.60 11.14
C ALA A 55 -13.90 35.30 9.77
N VAL A 56 -14.32 34.19 9.12
CA VAL A 56 -14.38 34.09 7.65
C VAL A 56 -15.73 33.51 7.25
N ILE A 57 -16.77 34.36 7.25
CA ILE A 57 -18.00 34.12 6.50
C ILE A 57 -18.03 35.19 5.42
N GLY A 58 -17.83 34.80 4.15
CA GLY A 58 -18.11 35.68 3.01
C GLY A 58 -16.94 36.01 2.07
N TRP A 59 -15.82 35.28 2.08
CA TRP A 59 -14.81 35.45 1.02
C TRP A 59 -15.14 34.54 -0.18
N THR A 60 -16.07 34.97 -1.02
CA THR A 60 -16.14 34.48 -2.40
C THR A 60 -14.93 35.03 -3.15
N GLY A 61 -13.83 34.27 -3.10
CA GLY A 61 -12.56 34.59 -3.72
C GLY A 61 -12.77 35.02 -5.16
N ARG A 62 -12.39 36.27 -5.44
CA ARG A 62 -12.21 36.80 -6.79
C ARG A 62 -11.18 35.89 -7.46
N GLY A 63 -11.64 34.93 -8.26
CA GLY A 63 -10.78 34.00 -8.98
C GLY A 63 -9.75 34.78 -9.78
N GLY A 64 -8.51 34.80 -9.31
CA GLY A 64 -7.38 35.16 -10.14
C GLY A 64 -7.46 34.23 -11.34
N GLN A 65 -7.53 34.79 -12.54
CA GLN A 65 -7.45 34.00 -13.75
C GLN A 65 -6.11 33.27 -13.71
N HIS A 66 -6.12 32.00 -13.29
CA HIS A 66 -4.98 31.11 -13.41
C HIS A 66 -4.68 31.03 -14.90
N GLU A 67 -3.66 31.77 -15.30
CA GLU A 67 -3.16 31.77 -16.67
C GLU A 67 -2.81 30.32 -17.03
N ASN A 68 -3.49 29.76 -18.04
CA ASN A 68 -3.43 28.36 -18.47
C ASN A 68 -1.99 27.89 -18.74
N ARG A 69 -1.27 27.50 -17.70
CA ARG A 69 0.11 26.99 -17.80
C ARG A 69 0.11 25.67 -18.58
N PRO A 70 1.14 25.39 -19.40
CA PRO A 70 1.22 24.14 -20.17
C PRO A 70 1.11 22.87 -19.31
N ALA A 71 1.72 22.88 -18.10
CA ALA A 71 1.69 21.75 -17.19
C ALA A 71 0.26 21.38 -16.76
N ASP A 72 -0.58 22.39 -16.49
CA ASP A 72 -1.97 22.20 -16.07
C ASP A 72 -2.76 21.42 -17.13
N ARG A 73 -2.61 21.83 -18.40
CA ARG A 73 -3.25 21.14 -19.53
C ARG A 73 -2.76 19.70 -19.70
N SER A 74 -1.47 19.43 -19.47
CA SER A 74 -0.91 18.07 -19.56
C SER A 74 -1.51 17.16 -18.49
N ALA A 75 -1.57 17.61 -17.24
CA ALA A 75 -2.17 16.82 -16.16
C ALA A 75 -3.66 16.53 -16.42
N HIS A 76 -4.43 17.55 -16.80
CA HIS A 76 -5.85 17.40 -17.13
C HIS A 76 -6.09 16.47 -18.32
N ARG A 77 -5.23 16.50 -19.34
CA ARG A 77 -5.32 15.58 -20.48
C ARG A 77 -5.08 14.13 -20.06
N ALA A 78 -4.15 13.89 -19.14
CA ALA A 78 -3.81 12.53 -18.69
C ALA A 78 -4.95 11.85 -17.92
N VAL A 79 -5.83 12.62 -17.25
CA VAL A 79 -7.01 12.07 -16.55
C VAL A 79 -8.32 12.24 -17.33
N ALA A 80 -8.27 12.84 -18.52
CA ALA A 80 -9.46 13.09 -19.32
C ALA A 80 -10.15 11.77 -19.71
N GLY A 81 -11.44 11.66 -19.39
CA GLY A 81 -12.25 10.47 -19.67
C GLY A 81 -12.06 9.31 -18.68
N LEU A 82 -11.27 9.47 -17.62
CA LEU A 82 -11.11 8.44 -16.58
C LEU A 82 -12.14 8.53 -15.45
N GLY A 83 -12.98 9.57 -15.43
CA GLY A 83 -14.03 9.73 -14.44
C GLY A 83 -14.95 10.90 -14.73
N ASP A 84 -16.03 10.97 -13.97
CA ASP A 84 -17.17 11.86 -14.23
C ASP A 84 -17.04 13.16 -13.43
N ARG A 85 -16.22 13.14 -12.38
CA ARG A 85 -15.94 14.29 -11.51
C ARG A 85 -14.44 14.55 -11.56
N THR A 86 -14.04 15.77 -11.89
CA THR A 86 -12.63 16.14 -12.00
C THR A 86 -12.26 17.29 -11.08
N ALA A 87 -11.05 17.24 -10.53
CA ALA A 87 -10.46 18.33 -9.76
C ALA A 87 -8.99 18.50 -10.19
N GLY A 88 -8.39 19.66 -9.96
CA GLY A 88 -7.00 19.90 -10.32
C GLY A 88 -6.51 21.24 -9.78
N GLY A 89 -5.20 21.46 -9.87
CA GLY A 89 -4.58 22.70 -9.43
C GLY A 89 -3.06 22.64 -9.30
N LEU A 90 -2.50 23.71 -8.73
CA LEU A 90 -1.08 23.78 -8.40
C LEU A 90 -0.83 23.12 -7.04
N VAL A 91 0.27 22.37 -6.95
CA VAL A 91 0.60 21.55 -5.77
C VAL A 91 0.93 22.40 -4.52
N GLY A 92 1.43 23.63 -4.70
CA GLY A 92 1.80 24.53 -3.60
C GLY A 92 0.66 25.38 -3.03
N GLU A 93 -0.47 25.46 -3.73
CA GLU A 93 -1.63 26.31 -3.37
C GLU A 93 -2.89 25.49 -3.10
N SER A 94 -2.80 24.15 -3.17
CA SER A 94 -3.97 23.30 -3.18
C SER A 94 -4.65 23.22 -1.82
N LEU A 95 -5.88 23.73 -1.76
CA LEU A 95 -6.87 23.23 -0.81
C LEU A 95 -7.16 21.76 -1.13
N PRO A 96 -7.59 20.95 -0.13
CA PRO A 96 -8.04 19.60 -0.40
C PRO A 96 -9.09 19.59 -1.50
N ALA A 97 -8.90 18.75 -2.52
CA ALA A 97 -9.90 18.58 -3.55
C ALA A 97 -11.07 17.81 -2.96
N THR A 98 -12.27 18.37 -3.03
CA THR A 98 -13.48 17.77 -2.45
C THR A 98 -14.41 17.27 -3.54
N PHE A 99 -14.90 16.05 -3.34
CA PHE A 99 -15.99 15.47 -4.11
C PHE A 99 -17.18 15.35 -3.16
N THR A 100 -18.22 16.14 -3.39
CA THR A 100 -19.46 16.09 -2.59
C THR A 100 -20.38 14.99 -3.10
N ASP A 101 -21.34 14.59 -2.26
CA ASP A 101 -22.41 13.66 -2.62
C ASP A 101 -21.87 12.34 -3.18
N VAL A 102 -20.79 11.84 -2.58
CA VAL A 102 -20.22 10.54 -2.90
C VAL A 102 -21.04 9.50 -2.16
N GLN A 103 -21.73 8.63 -2.91
CA GLN A 103 -22.55 7.55 -2.35
C GLN A 103 -21.66 6.43 -1.80
N ALA A 104 -22.22 5.54 -0.98
CA ALA A 104 -21.51 4.32 -0.60
C ALA A 104 -21.21 3.46 -1.84
N GLY A 105 -20.02 2.85 -1.91
CA GLY A 105 -19.62 2.00 -3.03
C GLY A 105 -18.12 2.01 -3.33
N GLY A 106 -17.75 1.35 -4.42
CA GLY A 106 -16.39 1.37 -4.97
C GLY A 106 -16.16 2.58 -5.86
N TYR A 107 -14.97 3.15 -5.78
CA TYR A 107 -14.54 4.26 -6.63
C TYR A 107 -13.09 4.08 -7.05
N THR A 108 -12.79 4.56 -8.25
CA THR A 108 -11.42 4.72 -8.74
C THR A 108 -11.11 6.20 -8.83
N LEU A 109 -10.06 6.64 -8.12
CA LEU A 109 -9.49 7.96 -8.26
C LEU A 109 -8.21 7.87 -9.11
N ALA A 110 -8.27 8.39 -10.33
CA ALA A 110 -7.09 8.59 -11.15
C ALA A 110 -6.42 9.93 -10.81
N VAL A 111 -5.11 9.95 -10.67
CA VAL A 111 -4.30 11.14 -10.35
C VAL A 111 -3.13 11.24 -11.32
N ALA A 112 -2.94 12.39 -11.95
CA ALA A 112 -1.76 12.67 -12.77
C ALA A 112 -1.06 13.94 -12.27
N CYS A 113 0.27 13.92 -12.23
CA CYS A 113 1.09 15.09 -11.86
C CYS A 113 1.99 15.52 -13.02
N ALA A 114 1.75 16.71 -13.59
CA ALA A 114 2.63 17.30 -14.59
C ALA A 114 3.70 18.18 -13.95
N GLY A 115 4.98 17.94 -14.26
CA GLY A 115 6.10 18.74 -13.75
C GLY A 115 7.28 17.89 -13.28
N ARG A 116 7.88 18.29 -12.15
CA ARG A 116 8.98 17.58 -11.47
C ARG A 116 8.61 17.34 -10.01
N GLY A 117 9.29 16.40 -9.37
CA GLY A 117 9.06 16.04 -7.98
C GLY A 117 8.05 14.92 -7.82
N VAL A 118 7.48 14.81 -6.62
CA VAL A 118 6.59 13.73 -6.21
C VAL A 118 5.45 14.29 -5.37
N LEU A 119 4.25 13.74 -5.56
CA LEU A 119 3.06 14.02 -4.75
C LEU A 119 2.74 12.85 -3.84
N THR A 120 2.30 13.15 -2.63
CA THR A 120 1.57 12.22 -1.78
C THR A 120 0.11 12.63 -1.76
N VAL A 121 -0.76 11.72 -2.19
CA VAL A 121 -2.22 11.87 -2.19
C VAL A 121 -2.78 11.08 -1.03
N ARG A 122 -3.64 11.68 -0.21
CA ARG A 122 -4.37 10.99 0.86
C ARG A 122 -5.86 11.27 0.79
N LEU A 123 -6.66 10.23 0.93
CA LEU A 123 -8.11 10.27 0.85
C LEU A 123 -8.72 10.19 2.23
N GLU A 124 -9.61 11.13 2.53
CA GLU A 124 -10.41 11.14 3.75
C GLU A 124 -11.89 11.18 3.39
N LEU A 125 -12.71 10.43 4.11
CA LEU A 125 -14.17 10.56 4.06
C LEU A 125 -14.68 11.34 5.25
N ARG A 126 -15.36 12.45 4.98
CA ARG A 126 -16.05 13.24 5.99
C ARG A 126 -17.55 12.98 5.93
N ARG A 127 -18.12 12.65 7.08
CA ARG A 127 -19.56 12.52 7.29
C ARG A 127 -20.05 13.66 8.17
N GLU A 128 -21.25 14.16 7.94
CA GLU A 128 -21.88 15.17 8.80
C GLU A 128 -21.87 14.62 10.24
N ALA A 129 -21.11 15.25 11.14
CA ALA A 129 -20.91 14.90 12.55
C ALA A 129 -19.92 13.76 12.92
N ALA A 130 -19.17 13.17 11.99
CA ALA A 130 -18.12 12.19 12.33
C ALA A 130 -16.70 12.75 12.12
N ASN A 131 -15.73 12.18 12.85
CA ASN A 131 -14.31 12.40 12.54
C ASN A 131 -14.02 11.94 11.09
N PRO A 132 -13.12 12.63 10.36
CA PRO A 132 -12.65 12.17 9.07
C PRO A 132 -12.13 10.74 9.18
N GLN A 133 -12.57 9.87 8.28
CA GLN A 133 -12.06 8.51 8.16
C GLN A 133 -10.98 8.49 7.09
N ASP A 134 -9.75 8.12 7.45
CA ASP A 134 -8.67 7.90 6.47
C ASP A 134 -9.02 6.66 5.63
N LEU A 135 -9.00 6.83 4.31
CA LEU A 135 -9.25 5.78 3.32
C LEU A 135 -7.96 5.34 2.60
N GLY A 136 -6.80 5.82 3.04
CA GLY A 136 -5.49 5.52 2.46
C GLY A 136 -5.02 6.58 1.47
N GLY A 137 -4.01 6.22 0.68
CA GLY A 137 -3.37 7.17 -0.23
C GLY A 137 -2.34 6.52 -1.14
N GLN A 138 -1.73 7.32 -2.00
CA GLN A 138 -0.71 6.87 -2.94
C GLN A 138 0.32 7.96 -3.21
N VAL A 139 1.55 7.55 -3.53
CA VAL A 139 2.61 8.43 -4.00
C VAL A 139 2.61 8.46 -5.52
N VAL A 140 2.61 9.65 -6.12
CA VAL A 140 2.51 9.88 -7.56
C VAL A 140 3.73 10.68 -8.03
N SER A 141 4.51 10.13 -8.96
CA SER A 141 5.64 10.83 -9.56
C SER A 141 5.19 11.85 -10.60
N CYS A 142 5.82 13.03 -10.61
CA CYS A 142 5.52 14.06 -11.61
C CYS A 142 6.39 13.89 -12.86
N ALA A 143 5.81 14.12 -14.04
CA ALA A 143 6.52 14.04 -15.33
C ALA A 143 6.03 15.11 -16.32
N ALA A 144 6.77 15.36 -17.39
CA ALA A 144 6.33 16.29 -18.45
C ALA A 144 5.12 15.76 -19.24
N ASP A 145 5.06 14.43 -19.42
CA ASP A 145 3.93 13.69 -19.99
C ASP A 145 3.45 12.68 -18.94
N PRO A 146 2.57 13.11 -18.01
CA PRO A 146 2.25 12.31 -16.84
C PRO A 146 1.34 11.13 -17.20
N GLN A 147 1.63 9.98 -16.60
CA GLN A 147 0.74 8.83 -16.62
C GLN A 147 -0.15 8.87 -15.37
N PRO A 148 -1.45 8.55 -15.48
CA PRO A 148 -2.35 8.52 -14.33
C PRO A 148 -2.00 7.34 -13.41
N ALA A 149 -1.86 7.61 -12.12
CA ALA A 149 -1.88 6.61 -11.06
C ALA A 149 -3.31 6.42 -10.56
N SER A 150 -3.71 5.17 -10.30
CA SER A 150 -5.08 4.84 -9.87
C SER A 150 -5.11 4.39 -8.42
N ILE A 151 -6.00 5.00 -7.63
CA ILE A 151 -6.31 4.62 -6.26
C ILE A 151 -7.73 4.06 -6.24
N MET A 152 -7.87 2.79 -5.88
CA MET A 152 -9.19 2.19 -5.65
C MET A 152 -9.57 2.42 -4.19
N VAL A 153 -10.78 2.90 -3.95
CA VAL A 153 -11.26 3.25 -2.62
C VAL A 153 -12.70 2.80 -2.41
N ARG A 154 -12.97 2.26 -1.22
CA ARG A 154 -14.31 1.91 -0.78
C ARG A 154 -14.87 3.00 0.14
N VAL A 155 -16.01 3.53 -0.23
CA VAL A 155 -16.75 4.51 0.55
C VAL A 155 -17.84 3.75 1.32
N PRO A 156 -17.72 3.55 2.65
CA PRO A 156 -18.62 2.70 3.43
C PRO A 156 -20.02 3.31 3.64
N ALA A 157 -20.13 4.63 3.52
CA ALA A 157 -21.38 5.37 3.69
C ALA A 157 -21.32 6.67 2.87
N PRO A 158 -22.46 7.24 2.46
CA PRO A 158 -22.45 8.51 1.74
C PRO A 158 -21.75 9.63 2.52
N GLY A 159 -21.05 10.53 1.81
CA GLY A 159 -20.34 11.65 2.42
C GLY A 159 -19.54 12.51 1.44
N VAL A 160 -18.62 13.30 2.00
CA VAL A 160 -17.68 14.13 1.24
C VAL A 160 -16.32 13.43 1.22
N LEU A 161 -15.88 13.02 0.03
CA LEU A 161 -14.54 12.49 -0.18
C LEU A 161 -13.58 13.65 -0.42
N SER A 162 -12.56 13.81 0.41
CA SER A 162 -11.53 14.83 0.26
C SER A 162 -10.17 14.20 -0.03
N ALA A 163 -9.52 14.64 -1.10
CA ALA A 163 -8.16 14.29 -1.45
C ALA A 163 -7.21 15.42 -1.02
N SER A 164 -6.37 15.15 -0.03
CA SER A 164 -5.27 16.04 0.36
C SER A 164 -4.04 15.74 -0.50
N ILE A 165 -3.43 16.80 -1.04
CA ILE A 165 -2.28 16.71 -1.95
C ILE A 165 -1.09 17.37 -1.26
N ASN A 166 0.00 16.64 -1.12
CA ASN A 166 1.24 17.15 -0.56
C ASN A 166 2.39 16.86 -1.52
N GLY A 167 2.92 17.88 -2.17
CA GLY A 167 4.15 17.74 -2.96
C GLY A 167 5.41 17.88 -2.12
N ASP A 168 6.52 17.33 -2.62
CA ASP A 168 7.86 17.74 -2.22
C ASP A 168 8.20 19.17 -2.70
N ASP A 169 9.37 19.68 -2.32
CA ASP A 169 9.78 21.05 -2.69
C ASP A 169 9.81 21.26 -4.22
N GLN A 170 10.21 20.24 -4.98
CA GLN A 170 10.26 20.34 -6.44
C GLN A 170 8.87 20.40 -7.09
N ALA A 171 7.90 19.65 -6.56
CA ALA A 171 6.54 19.67 -7.02
C ALA A 171 5.82 20.97 -6.63
N ARG A 172 6.07 21.50 -5.43
CA ARG A 172 5.50 22.79 -4.99
C ARG A 172 5.96 23.97 -5.84
N ASP A 173 7.19 23.92 -6.34
CA ASP A 173 7.80 24.99 -7.14
C ASP A 173 7.32 25.07 -8.60
N GLY A 174 6.36 24.25 -9.03
CA GLY A 174 5.78 24.42 -10.36
C GLY A 174 5.09 23.21 -10.97
N ALA A 175 4.84 22.14 -10.22
CA ALA A 175 4.01 21.04 -10.70
C ALA A 175 2.52 21.37 -10.55
N SER A 176 1.73 20.79 -11.44
CA SER A 176 0.27 20.82 -11.42
C SER A 176 -0.26 19.39 -11.39
N TYR A 177 -1.39 19.19 -10.74
CA TYR A 177 -2.05 17.89 -10.69
C TYR A 177 -3.46 17.98 -11.25
N ALA A 178 -3.95 16.85 -11.72
CA ALA A 178 -5.35 16.64 -12.03
C ALA A 178 -5.79 15.29 -11.49
N MET A 179 -7.06 15.22 -11.12
CA MET A 179 -7.70 14.02 -10.60
C MET A 179 -9.04 13.81 -11.28
N ALA A 180 -9.39 12.55 -11.50
CA ALA A 180 -10.71 12.14 -11.95
C ALA A 180 -11.23 11.03 -11.03
N LEU A 181 -12.44 11.23 -10.49
CA LEU A 181 -13.14 10.24 -9.68
C LEU A 181 -14.22 9.58 -10.54
N ARG A 182 -14.18 8.26 -10.61
CA ARG A 182 -15.19 7.42 -11.27
C ARG A 182 -15.88 6.54 -10.24
N HIS A 183 -17.20 6.45 -10.33
CA HIS A 183 -17.96 5.45 -9.59
C HIS A 183 -17.91 4.13 -10.37
N ASP A 184 -17.51 3.05 -9.71
CA ASP A 184 -17.44 1.75 -10.35
C ASP A 184 -18.76 1.00 -10.06
N GLU A 185 -19.81 1.27 -10.85
CA GLU A 185 -21.16 0.67 -10.67
C GLU A 185 -21.19 -0.86 -10.85
N GLU A 186 -20.20 -1.41 -11.56
CA GLU A 186 -20.21 -2.80 -12.04
C GLU A 186 -19.05 -3.64 -11.50
N SER A 187 -18.13 -3.02 -10.77
CA SER A 187 -17.11 -3.76 -10.05
C SER A 187 -17.75 -4.19 -8.73
N ASP A 188 -17.93 -5.48 -8.50
CA ASP A 188 -17.80 -5.98 -7.13
C ASP A 188 -16.33 -5.74 -6.76
N PRO A 189 -15.97 -4.62 -6.11
CA PRO A 189 -14.58 -4.17 -6.00
C PRO A 189 -13.79 -5.03 -5.00
N SER A 190 -14.40 -6.09 -4.47
CA SER A 190 -13.87 -7.03 -3.49
C SER A 190 -12.76 -7.95 -4.02
N THR A 191 -12.28 -7.77 -5.27
CA THR A 191 -11.33 -8.72 -5.87
C THR A 191 -10.05 -8.15 -6.45
N GLN A 192 -9.88 -6.83 -6.58
CA GLN A 192 -8.64 -6.30 -7.16
C GLN A 192 -7.73 -5.69 -6.09
N ALA A 193 -6.76 -6.50 -5.67
CA ALA A 193 -5.66 -6.09 -4.81
C ALA A 193 -4.87 -4.91 -5.41
N SER A 194 -4.33 -4.03 -4.55
CA SER A 194 -3.52 -2.90 -4.98
C SER A 194 -2.26 -3.41 -5.69
N GLN A 195 -1.73 -2.67 -6.68
CA GLN A 195 -0.49 -3.10 -7.35
C GLN A 195 0.69 -3.26 -6.38
N GLU A 196 0.76 -2.41 -5.33
CA GLU A 196 1.79 -2.51 -4.28
C GLU A 196 1.64 -3.81 -3.49
N THR A 197 0.42 -4.14 -3.07
CA THR A 197 0.15 -5.38 -2.37
C THR A 197 0.41 -6.60 -3.26
N VAL A 198 -0.08 -6.61 -4.50
CA VAL A 198 0.15 -7.74 -5.44
C VAL A 198 1.64 -7.99 -5.61
N TRP A 199 2.43 -6.92 -5.74
CA TRP A 199 3.88 -6.99 -5.82
C TRP A 199 4.50 -7.53 -4.52
N ASN A 200 4.08 -7.04 -3.35
CA ASN A 200 4.57 -7.53 -2.06
C ASN A 200 4.16 -8.98 -1.78
N THR A 201 2.94 -9.39 -2.15
CA THR A 201 2.49 -10.79 -2.05
C THR A 201 3.36 -11.69 -2.92
N SER A 202 3.73 -11.24 -4.14
CA SER A 202 4.67 -11.99 -5.00
C SER A 202 6.04 -12.15 -4.33
N ARG A 203 6.58 -11.09 -3.71
CA ARG A 203 7.84 -11.18 -2.94
C ARG A 203 7.75 -12.15 -1.77
N ALA A 204 6.63 -12.15 -1.04
CA ALA A 204 6.42 -13.08 0.05
C ALA A 204 6.39 -14.54 -0.43
N ILE A 205 5.80 -14.81 -1.60
CA ILE A 205 5.79 -16.14 -2.24
C ILE A 205 7.20 -16.57 -2.63
N ASP A 206 7.98 -15.68 -3.25
CA ASP A 206 9.34 -15.98 -3.72
C ASP A 206 10.25 -16.47 -2.56
N LEU A 207 10.06 -15.94 -1.35
CA LEU A 207 10.81 -16.37 -0.17
C LEU A 207 10.51 -17.80 0.28
N LEU A 208 9.29 -18.26 0.07
CA LEU A 208 8.86 -19.59 0.53
C LEU A 208 9.10 -20.65 -0.55
N THR A 209 9.03 -20.27 -1.82
CA THR A 209 9.15 -21.18 -2.98
C THR A 209 10.54 -21.78 -3.10
N GLY A 210 11.60 -21.06 -2.72
CA GLY A 210 12.99 -21.53 -2.85
C GLY A 210 13.36 -22.74 -1.97
N SER A 211 12.54 -23.08 -0.99
CA SER A 211 12.88 -24.09 0.03
C SER A 211 11.75 -25.06 0.36
N SER A 212 10.63 -25.02 -0.37
CA SER A 212 9.49 -25.90 -0.15
C SER A 212 9.09 -26.63 -1.42
N SER A 213 8.55 -27.85 -1.25
CA SER A 213 7.83 -28.56 -2.31
C SER A 213 6.31 -28.44 -2.17
N ALA A 214 5.82 -27.88 -1.05
CA ALA A 214 4.41 -27.70 -0.79
C ALA A 214 3.88 -26.43 -1.48
N GLU A 215 2.57 -26.40 -1.71
CA GLU A 215 1.89 -25.27 -2.36
C GLU A 215 1.88 -24.05 -1.42
N VAL A 216 2.51 -22.96 -1.88
CA VAL A 216 2.53 -21.70 -1.15
C VAL A 216 1.16 -21.03 -1.28
N GLN A 217 0.52 -20.77 -0.14
CA GLN A 217 -0.70 -19.98 -0.05
C GLN A 217 -0.34 -18.51 0.16
N SER A 218 -1.19 -17.60 -0.30
CA SER A 218 -0.91 -16.17 -0.20
C SER A 218 -2.17 -15.33 -0.14
N ILE A 219 -2.02 -14.13 0.39
CA ILE A 219 -3.15 -13.23 0.65
C ILE A 219 -2.70 -11.78 0.58
N THR A 220 -3.63 -10.92 0.18
CA THR A 220 -3.43 -9.49 -0.02
C THR A 220 -4.14 -8.73 1.12
N THR A 221 -3.64 -7.58 1.55
CA THR A 221 -4.08 -6.89 2.79
C THR A 221 -5.22 -5.88 2.59
N GLU A 222 -5.96 -5.92 1.49
CA GLU A 222 -6.89 -4.84 1.11
C GLU A 222 -8.16 -4.80 1.96
N GLU A 223 -8.68 -5.95 2.34
CA GLU A 223 -9.99 -6.04 3.01
C GLU A 223 -9.88 -6.35 4.51
N GLY A 224 -8.67 -6.30 5.08
CA GLY A 224 -8.43 -6.71 6.46
C GLY A 224 -8.46 -8.23 6.62
N SER A 225 -9.17 -8.72 7.63
CA SER A 225 -9.30 -10.14 8.00
C SER A 225 -9.88 -10.97 6.85
N GLN A 226 -9.03 -11.57 6.04
CA GLN A 226 -9.44 -12.53 5.01
C GLN A 226 -9.35 -13.96 5.52
N ILE A 227 -10.34 -14.78 5.17
CA ILE A 227 -10.46 -16.20 5.56
C ILE A 227 -10.13 -17.08 4.36
N LEU A 228 -9.03 -17.82 4.43
CA LEU A 228 -8.73 -18.90 3.48
C LEU A 228 -9.04 -20.25 4.12
N THR A 229 -9.80 -21.10 3.42
CA THR A 229 -10.08 -22.47 3.84
C THR A 229 -9.27 -23.45 3.02
N THR A 230 -8.41 -24.22 3.67
CA THR A 230 -7.61 -25.27 3.02
C THR A 230 -7.77 -26.59 3.75
N ALA A 231 -7.84 -27.68 3.00
CA ALA A 231 -7.83 -29.03 3.54
C ALA A 231 -6.39 -29.55 3.63
N ALA A 232 -6.02 -30.13 4.75
CA ALA A 232 -4.76 -30.82 4.95
C ALA A 232 -5.01 -32.20 5.60
N GLY A 233 -4.06 -33.11 5.46
CA GLY A 233 -4.11 -34.40 6.16
C GLY A 233 -3.92 -34.22 7.67
N GLU A 234 -4.30 -35.23 8.45
CA GLU A 234 -3.91 -35.29 9.86
C GLU A 234 -2.38 -35.33 10.00
N GLY A 235 -1.83 -34.61 10.97
CA GLY A 235 -0.43 -34.75 11.35
C GLY A 235 0.22 -33.48 11.85
N GLU A 236 1.54 -33.57 12.01
CA GLU A 236 2.40 -32.46 12.38
C GLU A 236 2.90 -31.75 11.12
N TYR A 237 2.80 -30.43 11.12
CA TYR A 237 3.23 -29.58 10.02
C TYR A 237 4.17 -28.51 10.53
N LEU A 238 5.16 -28.19 9.71
CA LEU A 238 5.97 -27.00 9.86
C LEU A 238 5.30 -25.86 9.09
N LEU A 239 4.80 -24.87 9.82
CA LEU A 239 4.29 -23.63 9.26
C LEU A 239 5.45 -22.66 9.06
N ARG A 240 5.53 -22.14 7.84
CA ARG A 240 6.44 -21.05 7.45
C ARG A 240 5.63 -19.90 6.94
N THR A 241 5.86 -18.71 7.49
CA THR A 241 5.16 -17.48 7.10
C THR A 241 6.14 -16.45 6.57
N ALA A 242 5.70 -15.60 5.64
CA ALA A 242 6.46 -14.47 5.15
C ALA A 242 5.51 -13.27 4.97
N CYS A 243 5.94 -12.09 5.41
CA CYS A 243 5.26 -10.83 5.10
C CYS A 243 6.23 -9.85 4.43
N ALA A 244 5.83 -9.30 3.30
CA ALA A 244 6.57 -8.26 2.59
C ALA A 244 5.77 -6.95 2.56
N GLY A 245 6.48 -5.82 2.62
CA GLY A 245 5.89 -4.49 2.69
C GLY A 245 6.01 -3.86 4.08
N PRO A 246 5.38 -2.71 4.32
CA PRO A 246 5.47 -1.99 5.59
C PRO A 246 4.53 -2.55 6.67
N GLY A 247 4.80 -2.23 7.94
CA GLY A 247 3.90 -2.49 9.06
C GLY A 247 4.00 -3.91 9.61
N ALA A 248 2.93 -4.36 10.25
CA ALA A 248 2.80 -5.71 10.77
C ALA A 248 1.41 -6.29 10.47
N VAL A 249 1.33 -7.61 10.44
CA VAL A 249 0.08 -8.37 10.32
C VAL A 249 -0.10 -9.29 11.53
N SER A 250 -1.30 -9.33 12.09
CA SER A 250 -1.69 -10.40 13.00
C SER A 250 -2.14 -11.60 12.17
N PHE A 251 -1.40 -12.70 12.28
CA PHE A 251 -1.66 -13.97 11.62
C PHE A 251 -2.26 -14.93 12.63
N LYS A 252 -3.47 -15.43 12.34
CA LYS A 252 -4.16 -16.40 13.19
C LYS A 252 -4.60 -17.59 12.35
N MET A 253 -4.28 -18.79 12.78
CA MET A 253 -4.74 -20.03 12.17
C MET A 253 -5.63 -20.78 13.16
N GLU A 254 -6.79 -21.20 12.72
CA GLU A 254 -7.78 -21.91 13.52
C GLU A 254 -8.21 -23.19 12.80
N THR A 255 -8.51 -24.24 13.55
CA THR A 255 -9.06 -25.47 12.96
C THR A 255 -10.44 -25.21 12.36
N LEU A 256 -10.74 -25.87 11.25
CA LEU A 256 -12.06 -25.90 10.63
C LEU A 256 -12.52 -27.36 10.56
N PRO A 257 -13.14 -27.90 11.63
CA PRO A 257 -13.62 -29.27 11.63
C PRO A 257 -14.63 -29.50 10.51
N ALA A 258 -14.56 -30.66 9.86
CA ALA A 258 -15.53 -31.06 8.85
C ALA A 258 -16.46 -32.16 9.39
N ARG A 259 -17.78 -31.92 9.39
CA ARG A 259 -18.78 -32.97 9.66
C ARG A 259 -19.46 -33.37 8.36
N ASN A 260 -19.39 -34.64 8.00
CA ASN A 260 -19.94 -35.16 6.74
C ASN A 260 -19.40 -34.45 5.49
N GLY A 261 -18.11 -34.09 5.51
CA GLY A 261 -17.44 -33.40 4.41
C GLY A 261 -17.84 -31.93 4.24
N LYS A 262 -18.60 -31.35 5.19
CA LYS A 262 -18.94 -29.92 5.20
C LYS A 262 -18.21 -29.20 6.34
N PRO A 263 -17.66 -27.99 6.10
CA PRO A 263 -17.12 -27.14 7.17
C PRO A 263 -18.16 -26.91 8.27
N ASP A 264 -17.75 -27.04 9.53
CA ASP A 264 -18.51 -26.70 10.74
C ASP A 264 -18.04 -25.33 11.27
N ALA A 265 -18.38 -24.98 12.52
CA ALA A 265 -17.86 -23.79 13.18
C ALA A 265 -16.32 -23.78 13.30
N ILE A 266 -15.73 -22.57 13.22
CA ILE A 266 -14.30 -22.34 13.50
C ILE A 266 -13.99 -22.89 14.90
N GLY A 267 -12.95 -23.73 14.97
CA GLY A 267 -12.55 -24.48 16.15
C GLY A 267 -11.45 -23.81 16.95
N GLU A 268 -10.50 -24.60 17.44
CA GLU A 268 -9.37 -24.16 18.25
C GLU A 268 -8.34 -23.36 17.46
N THR A 269 -7.77 -22.32 18.08
CA THR A 269 -6.60 -21.57 17.58
C THR A 269 -5.36 -22.45 17.62
N LEU A 270 -4.79 -22.72 16.45
CA LEU A 270 -3.54 -23.46 16.28
C LEU A 270 -2.33 -22.55 16.51
N ILE A 271 -2.38 -21.33 15.98
CA ILE A 271 -1.35 -20.31 16.14
C ILE A 271 -1.98 -18.91 16.05
N GLU A 272 -1.45 -17.99 16.84
CA GLU A 272 -1.75 -16.56 16.75
C GLU A 272 -0.45 -15.79 16.99
N GLU A 273 0.05 -15.14 15.94
CA GLU A 273 1.32 -14.40 15.97
C GLU A 273 1.20 -13.05 15.29
N THR A 274 2.10 -12.12 15.65
CA THR A 274 2.26 -10.86 14.91
C THR A 274 3.52 -10.97 14.07
N ILE A 275 3.39 -10.79 12.77
CA ILE A 275 4.47 -10.88 11.79
C ILE A 275 4.80 -9.47 11.34
N ASP A 276 6.03 -9.04 11.63
CA ASP A 276 6.57 -7.79 11.08
C ASP A 276 6.80 -7.96 9.57
N CYS A 277 6.23 -7.04 8.80
CA CYS A 277 6.41 -7.01 7.35
C CYS A 277 7.71 -6.29 7.02
N ILE A 278 8.51 -6.89 6.15
CA ILE A 278 9.81 -6.36 5.78
C ILE A 278 9.69 -5.63 4.44
N ASP A 279 9.91 -4.31 4.48
CA ASP A 279 9.80 -3.44 3.30
C ASP A 279 10.99 -3.63 2.33
N VAL A 280 12.20 -3.87 2.89
CA VAL A 280 13.47 -3.98 2.14
C VAL A 280 14.01 -5.40 2.22
N ASP A 281 14.11 -6.07 1.07
CA ASP A 281 14.59 -7.47 0.90
C ASP A 281 14.18 -8.41 2.03
N PRO A 282 12.90 -8.86 2.03
CA PRO A 282 12.42 -9.75 3.08
C PRO A 282 13.32 -11.00 3.09
N HIS A 283 13.68 -11.48 4.27
CA HIS A 283 14.41 -12.73 4.43
C HIS A 283 13.44 -13.78 4.95
N ALA A 284 13.66 -15.03 4.56
CA ALA A 284 12.82 -16.17 4.96
C ALA A 284 12.97 -16.56 6.45
N ASP A 285 13.55 -15.68 7.27
CA ASP A 285 13.65 -15.83 8.73
C ASP A 285 12.28 -15.69 9.43
N GLY A 286 11.19 -15.59 8.65
CA GLY A 286 9.82 -15.64 9.16
C GLY A 286 9.60 -16.88 10.02
N GLY A 287 8.83 -16.69 11.10
CA GLY A 287 8.69 -17.65 12.20
C GLY A 287 8.49 -19.09 11.69
N LEU A 288 9.42 -19.97 12.05
CA LEU A 288 9.24 -21.41 11.92
C LEU A 288 8.44 -21.86 13.13
N THR A 289 7.18 -22.21 12.92
CA THR A 289 6.32 -22.70 14.00
C THR A 289 5.73 -24.04 13.61
N THR A 290 5.81 -25.00 14.52
CA THR A 290 5.17 -26.30 14.34
C THR A 290 3.69 -26.20 14.72
N VAL A 291 2.81 -26.71 13.86
CA VAL A 291 1.36 -26.79 14.09
C VAL A 291 0.88 -28.23 13.93
N TRP A 292 -0.04 -28.66 14.80
CA TRP A 292 -0.66 -29.98 14.72
C TRP A 292 -2.07 -29.87 14.16
N LEU A 293 -2.38 -30.60 13.08
CA LEU A 293 -3.70 -30.63 12.48
C LEU A 293 -4.44 -31.93 12.85
N PRO A 294 -5.60 -31.85 13.55
CA PRO A 294 -6.41 -33.02 13.87
C PRO A 294 -6.94 -33.76 12.63
N ALA A 295 -7.25 -35.04 12.82
CA ALA A 295 -7.96 -35.84 11.83
C ALA A 295 -9.23 -35.15 11.32
N HIS A 296 -9.45 -35.20 10.01
CA HIS A 296 -10.67 -34.69 9.37
C HIS A 296 -10.94 -33.20 9.65
N SER A 297 -9.89 -32.41 9.84
CA SER A 297 -9.98 -30.95 9.98
C SER A 297 -9.31 -30.25 8.80
N GLY A 298 -9.92 -29.16 8.34
CA GLY A 298 -9.21 -28.13 7.59
C GLY A 298 -8.68 -27.07 8.55
N TYR A 299 -8.20 -25.97 7.99
CA TYR A 299 -7.87 -24.78 8.77
C TYR A 299 -8.39 -23.52 8.08
N VAL A 300 -8.61 -22.50 8.90
CA VAL A 300 -8.89 -21.12 8.50
C VAL A 300 -7.71 -20.26 8.91
N VAL A 301 -7.17 -19.50 7.97
CA VAL A 301 -6.21 -18.43 8.26
C VAL A 301 -6.94 -17.10 8.24
N THR A 302 -6.71 -16.28 9.26
CA THR A 302 -7.14 -14.90 9.39
C THR A 302 -5.91 -13.99 9.45
N VAL A 303 -5.83 -13.01 8.54
CA VAL A 303 -4.74 -12.02 8.51
C VAL A 303 -5.30 -10.63 8.76
N THR A 304 -4.91 -10.00 9.86
CA THR A 304 -5.34 -8.63 10.20
C THR A 304 -4.16 -7.66 10.10
N PRO A 305 -4.08 -6.84 9.04
CA PRO A 305 -3.03 -5.83 8.90
C PRO A 305 -3.25 -4.66 9.86
N ASP A 306 -2.15 -4.13 10.40
CA ASP A 306 -2.14 -2.82 11.03
C ASP A 306 -2.37 -1.70 9.99
N GLU A 307 -2.38 -0.45 10.44
CA GLU A 307 -2.61 0.70 9.56
C GLU A 307 -1.52 0.86 8.48
N ALA A 308 -0.27 0.51 8.79
CA ALA A 308 0.84 0.65 7.86
C ALA A 308 0.84 -0.45 6.80
N ALA A 309 0.45 -1.67 7.16
CA ALA A 309 0.37 -2.84 6.30
C ALA A 309 -0.86 -2.84 5.40
N ARG A 310 -1.97 -2.22 5.80
CA ARG A 310 -3.24 -2.25 5.06
C ARG A 310 -3.10 -1.70 3.64
N ASN A 311 -3.56 -2.46 2.65
CA ASN A 311 -3.45 -2.17 1.20
C ASN A 311 -2.02 -2.05 0.67
N ARG A 312 -1.01 -2.46 1.43
CA ARG A 312 0.41 -2.25 1.09
C ARG A 312 1.26 -3.49 1.30
N ALA A 313 1.01 -4.27 2.35
CA ALA A 313 1.74 -5.48 2.62
C ALA A 313 1.09 -6.71 1.97
N GLY A 314 1.89 -7.73 1.69
CA GLY A 314 1.44 -9.03 1.19
C GLY A 314 1.97 -10.15 2.07
N VAL A 315 1.14 -11.16 2.31
CA VAL A 315 1.47 -12.28 3.20
C VAL A 315 1.41 -13.58 2.44
N ALA A 316 2.38 -14.47 2.67
CA ALA A 316 2.39 -15.83 2.15
C ALA A 316 2.73 -16.82 3.26
N TRP A 317 2.25 -18.06 3.12
CA TRP A 317 2.58 -19.14 4.04
C TRP A 317 2.59 -20.50 3.35
N VAL A 318 3.28 -21.45 3.95
CA VAL A 318 3.29 -22.86 3.51
C VAL A 318 3.26 -23.79 4.72
N LEU A 319 2.54 -24.90 4.59
CA LEU A 319 2.51 -25.99 5.58
C LEU A 319 3.23 -27.20 4.99
N GLU A 320 4.34 -27.58 5.61
CA GLU A 320 5.16 -28.72 5.20
C GLU A 320 4.94 -29.90 6.17
N PRO A 321 4.51 -31.08 5.71
CA PRO A 321 4.42 -32.26 6.57
C PRO A 321 5.80 -32.58 7.19
N GLN A 322 5.84 -32.90 8.48
CA GLN A 322 7.04 -33.39 9.18
C GLN A 322 7.16 -34.93 9.14
#